data_AF-A0A349MCD0-F1
#
_entry.id   AF-A0A349MCD0-F1
#
_cell.length_a   1.000
_cell.length_b   1.000
_cell.length_c   1.000
_cell.angle_alpha   90.00
_cell.angle_beta   90.00
_cell.angle_gamma   90.00
#
_symmetry.space_group_name_H-M   'P 1'
#
loop_
_entity.id
_entity.type
_entity.pdbx_description
1 polymer ?
#
loop_
_entity_poly.entity_id
_entity_poly.type
_entity_poly.pdbx_seq_one_letter_code
_entity_poly.pdbx_strand_id
1 'polypeptide(L)'
;MNRNELSFPFKRYQIQTVWRGDRPGKGRYQEFTQCDCDIIGSESVMCELELVQILSEGLTALHVPSFRIHMNDRRLLQTLASMGGVAEEHFAEWTVAVDKIDKVGVEGVIRELEERGLPQSASAHLPELIEFRKHTNPIAALEALLPMVQEKEDGMEAWTSLKRLVEQALKTGVKMEALRVDPLLARGLDYYTGTIFEVLVDDAPVGSICGGGRYDDLTGIFGWPGMSGVGVSFGADRIEDVLNHFKAWPAMSEEGLDAMVVQMAGGDFSQELHL
;
A
#
# COMPACT_ATOMS: atom_id res chain seq x y z
N MET A 1 5.59 -29.58 9.26
CA MET A 1 5.30 -28.82 8.01
C MET A 1 3.78 -28.86 7.88
N ASN A 2 3.09 -27.81 8.30
CA ASN A 2 1.64 -27.87 8.58
C ASN A 2 0.80 -27.55 7.33
N ARG A 3 1.35 -27.73 6.13
CA ARG A 3 0.71 -27.34 4.86
C ARG A 3 -0.67 -27.98 4.67
N ASN A 4 -0.82 -29.24 5.10
CA ASN A 4 -2.07 -29.99 5.00
C ASN A 4 -3.06 -29.68 6.13
N GLU A 5 -2.70 -28.80 7.07
CA GLU A 5 -3.53 -28.42 8.21
C GLU A 5 -4.13 -27.01 8.04
N LEU A 6 -3.72 -26.27 7.02
CA LEU A 6 -4.23 -24.92 6.73
C LEU A 6 -5.51 -24.99 5.89
N SER A 7 -6.50 -24.18 6.27
CA SER A 7 -7.71 -23.95 5.49
C SER A 7 -7.52 -22.76 4.55
N PHE A 8 -7.95 -22.91 3.30
CA PHE A 8 -7.85 -21.88 2.27
C PHE A 8 -9.23 -21.31 1.87
N PRO A 9 -9.36 -20.01 1.57
CA PRO A 9 -8.30 -18.98 1.60
C PRO A 9 -7.77 -18.75 3.02
N PHE A 10 -6.44 -18.81 3.17
CA PHE A 10 -5.78 -18.67 4.45
C PHE A 10 -5.53 -17.19 4.72
N LYS A 11 -6.10 -16.69 5.81
CA LYS A 11 -5.96 -15.29 6.22
C LYS A 11 -5.14 -15.20 7.49
N ARG A 12 -4.13 -14.35 7.51
CA ARG A 12 -3.30 -14.11 8.68
C ARG A 12 -2.97 -12.63 8.82
N TYR A 13 -2.66 -12.25 10.05
CA TYR A 13 -1.91 -11.02 10.31
C TYR A 13 -0.64 -11.35 11.09
N GLN A 14 0.35 -10.46 11.03
CA GLN A 14 1.58 -10.56 11.82
C GLN A 14 2.10 -9.17 12.14
N ILE A 15 2.32 -8.91 13.43
CA ILE A 15 2.87 -7.65 13.91
C ILE A 15 4.23 -7.95 14.52
N GLN A 16 5.30 -7.55 13.84
CA GLN A 16 6.66 -7.83 14.28
C GLN A 16 7.64 -6.74 13.83
N THR A 17 8.72 -6.63 14.58
CA THR A 17 9.87 -5.80 14.24
C THR A 17 10.66 -6.40 13.08
N VAL A 18 11.07 -5.54 12.16
CA VAL A 18 11.94 -5.87 11.02
C VAL A 18 13.14 -4.93 10.99
N TRP A 19 14.19 -5.35 10.26
CA TRP A 19 15.42 -4.59 10.13
C TRP A 19 15.78 -4.34 8.67
N ARG A 20 16.25 -3.12 8.34
CA ARG A 20 16.75 -2.76 7.01
C ARG A 20 18.08 -2.04 7.10
N GLY A 21 19.05 -2.47 6.31
CA GLY A 21 20.36 -1.82 6.14
C GLY A 21 20.32 -0.55 5.28
N ASP A 22 19.22 0.20 5.35
CA ASP A 22 19.02 1.44 4.59
C ASP A 22 19.89 2.58 5.13
N ARG A 23 20.16 3.59 4.29
CA ARG A 23 20.75 4.86 4.77
C ARG A 23 19.75 5.56 5.70
N PRO A 24 20.13 5.86 6.95
CA PRO A 24 19.21 6.44 7.92
C PRO A 24 18.74 7.84 7.50
N GLY A 25 17.50 8.16 7.82
CA GLY A 25 16.87 9.45 7.54
C GLY A 25 15.50 9.54 8.20
N LYS A 26 14.87 10.72 8.17
CA LYS A 26 13.53 10.90 8.71
C LYS A 26 12.53 9.97 7.98
N GLY A 27 11.78 9.17 8.73
CA GLY A 27 10.89 8.13 8.19
C GLY A 27 11.59 6.92 7.55
N ARG A 28 12.92 6.80 7.69
CA ARG A 28 13.75 5.68 7.22
C ARG A 28 14.53 5.10 8.40
N TYR A 29 13.82 4.28 9.16
CA TYR A 29 14.32 3.55 10.31
C TYR A 29 15.05 2.27 9.87
N GLN A 30 16.06 1.88 10.64
CA GLN A 30 16.78 0.62 10.43
C GLN A 30 16.18 -0.54 11.21
N GLU A 31 15.36 -0.24 12.22
CA GLU A 31 14.52 -1.13 13.01
C GLU A 31 13.15 -0.47 13.11
N PHE A 32 12.07 -1.16 12.76
CA PHE A 32 10.71 -0.63 12.81
C PHE A 32 9.69 -1.77 12.82
N THR A 33 8.46 -1.50 13.23
CA THR A 33 7.39 -2.50 13.33
C THR A 33 6.51 -2.48 12.08
N GLN A 34 6.32 -3.65 11.48
CA GLN A 34 5.33 -3.86 10.42
C GLN A 34 4.12 -4.62 10.98
N CYS A 35 2.93 -4.18 10.59
CA CYS A 35 1.68 -4.89 10.84
C CYS A 35 1.14 -5.38 9.50
N ASP A 36 1.40 -6.64 9.17
CA ASP A 36 1.05 -7.25 7.89
C ASP A 36 -0.28 -7.99 7.98
N CYS A 37 -1.08 -7.93 6.92
CA CYS A 37 -2.29 -8.72 6.71
C CYS A 37 -2.23 -9.35 5.32
N ASP A 38 -2.33 -10.68 5.25
CA ASP A 38 -2.24 -11.45 4.00
C ASP A 38 -3.41 -12.41 3.84
N ILE A 39 -3.85 -12.57 2.58
CA ILE A 39 -4.82 -13.57 2.14
C ILE A 39 -4.15 -14.42 1.07
N ILE A 40 -4.07 -15.74 1.30
CA ILE A 40 -3.40 -16.70 0.41
C ILE A 40 -4.40 -17.75 -0.06
N GLY A 41 -4.30 -18.17 -1.32
CA GLY A 41 -5.10 -19.24 -1.92
C GLY A 41 -6.36 -18.78 -2.64
N SER A 42 -6.40 -17.53 -3.12
CA SER A 42 -7.50 -17.01 -3.94
C SER A 42 -7.02 -15.90 -4.86
N GLU A 43 -7.44 -15.98 -6.13
CA GLU A 43 -7.24 -14.97 -7.18
C GLU A 43 -8.40 -13.96 -7.27
N SER A 44 -9.43 -14.13 -6.44
CA SER A 44 -10.59 -13.25 -6.45
C SER A 44 -10.23 -11.84 -5.98
N VAL A 45 -10.62 -10.82 -6.76
CA VAL A 45 -10.52 -9.39 -6.40
C VAL A 45 -11.27 -9.02 -5.10
N MET A 46 -12.09 -9.92 -4.58
CA MET A 46 -12.71 -9.75 -3.27
C MET A 46 -11.66 -9.75 -2.13
N CYS A 47 -10.50 -10.38 -2.34
CA CYS A 47 -9.40 -10.34 -1.40
C CYS A 47 -8.81 -8.92 -1.31
N GLU A 48 -8.61 -8.25 -2.44
CA GLU A 48 -8.20 -6.85 -2.52
C GLU A 48 -9.22 -5.92 -1.85
N LEU A 49 -10.51 -6.17 -2.08
CA LEU A 49 -11.58 -5.38 -1.45
C LEU A 49 -11.48 -5.43 0.06
N GLU A 50 -11.28 -6.61 0.64
CA GLU A 50 -11.13 -6.81 2.08
C GLU A 50 -9.90 -6.05 2.62
N LEU A 51 -8.78 -6.04 1.89
CA LEU A 51 -7.59 -5.29 2.28
C LEU A 51 -7.79 -3.77 2.18
N VAL A 52 -8.51 -3.28 1.16
CA VAL A 52 -8.89 -1.85 1.06
C VAL A 52 -9.80 -1.45 2.23
N GLN A 53 -10.72 -2.31 2.64
CA GLN A 53 -11.56 -2.10 3.81
C GLN A 53 -10.73 -2.06 5.10
N ILE A 54 -9.82 -3.02 5.30
CA ILE A 54 -8.90 -3.06 6.45
C ILE A 54 -8.05 -1.78 6.52
N LEU A 55 -7.48 -1.33 5.40
CA LEU A 55 -6.74 -0.06 5.34
C LEU A 55 -7.64 1.13 5.73
N SER A 56 -8.82 1.24 5.11
CA SER A 56 -9.75 2.34 5.37
C SER A 56 -10.23 2.38 6.82
N GLU A 57 -10.66 1.23 7.36
CA GLU A 57 -11.19 1.11 8.73
C GLU A 57 -10.08 1.32 9.77
N GLY A 58 -8.93 0.66 9.59
CA GLY A 58 -7.80 0.76 10.52
C GLY A 58 -7.26 2.18 10.62
N LEU A 59 -7.04 2.86 9.49
CA LEU A 59 -6.54 4.23 9.48
C LEU A 59 -7.57 5.24 10.01
N THR A 60 -8.86 5.01 9.74
CA THR A 60 -9.94 5.83 10.30
C THR A 60 -10.03 5.67 11.82
N ALA A 61 -9.93 4.43 12.33
CA ALA A 61 -9.97 4.14 13.76
C ALA A 61 -8.77 4.74 14.51
N LEU A 62 -7.61 4.81 13.86
CA LEU A 62 -6.42 5.50 14.36
C LEU A 62 -6.48 7.02 14.23
N HIS A 63 -7.57 7.57 13.68
CA HIS A 63 -7.73 9.00 13.37
C HIS A 63 -6.63 9.58 12.46
N VAL A 64 -6.06 8.77 11.57
CA VAL A 64 -5.11 9.28 10.56
C VAL A 64 -5.84 10.28 9.67
N PRO A 65 -5.41 11.55 9.61
CA PRO A 65 -6.12 12.57 8.85
C PRO A 65 -5.83 12.41 7.35
N SER A 66 -6.79 12.76 6.50
CA SER A 66 -6.62 12.97 5.06
C SER A 66 -5.78 11.90 4.33
N PHE A 67 -5.89 10.63 4.73
CA PHE A 67 -5.18 9.55 4.04
C PHE A 67 -5.83 9.24 2.68
N ARG A 68 -5.00 8.82 1.74
CA ARG A 68 -5.40 8.42 0.39
C ARG A 68 -4.78 7.06 0.08
N ILE A 69 -5.62 6.07 -0.20
CA ILE A 69 -5.28 4.75 -0.68
C ILE A 69 -5.14 4.85 -2.20
N HIS A 70 -3.90 4.99 -2.66
CA HIS A 70 -3.51 4.91 -4.05
C HIS A 70 -3.50 3.45 -4.50
N MET A 71 -4.12 3.20 -5.64
CA MET A 71 -4.25 1.87 -6.24
C MET A 71 -3.81 1.91 -7.70
N ASN A 72 -3.20 0.82 -8.13
CA ASN A 72 -2.90 0.54 -9.53
C ASN A 72 -2.89 -0.98 -9.74
N ASP A 73 -2.63 -1.44 -10.97
CA ASP A 73 -2.38 -2.85 -11.27
C ASP A 73 -1.12 -2.96 -12.12
N ARG A 74 -0.21 -3.88 -11.79
CA ARG A 74 1.06 -4.04 -12.50
C ARG A 74 0.86 -4.35 -13.99
N ARG A 75 -0.21 -5.05 -14.35
CA ARG A 75 -0.55 -5.34 -15.76
C ARG A 75 -0.92 -4.07 -16.54
N LEU A 76 -1.48 -3.05 -15.86
CA LEU A 76 -1.70 -1.73 -16.47
C LEU A 76 -0.37 -1.02 -16.73
N LEU A 77 0.57 -1.04 -15.78
CA LEU A 77 1.91 -0.50 -15.99
C LEU A 77 2.62 -1.18 -17.18
N GLN A 78 2.53 -2.51 -17.25
CA GLN A 78 3.13 -3.28 -18.33
C GLN A 78 2.49 -2.94 -19.68
N THR A 79 1.17 -2.79 -19.72
CA THR A 79 0.43 -2.34 -20.90
C THR A 79 0.93 -0.96 -21.34
N LEU A 80 0.98 0.03 -20.43
CA LEU A 80 1.44 1.39 -20.72
C LEU A 80 2.89 1.44 -21.21
N ALA A 81 3.79 0.66 -20.58
CA ALA A 81 5.18 0.56 -21.00
C ALA A 81 5.29 -0.04 -22.41
N SER A 82 4.55 -1.12 -22.70
CA SER A 82 4.55 -1.79 -24.01
C SER A 82 4.08 -0.88 -25.14
N MET A 83 3.12 0.01 -24.88
CA MET A 83 2.66 1.02 -25.84
C MET A 83 3.75 2.03 -26.17
N GLY A 84 4.61 2.35 -25.21
CA GLY A 84 5.82 3.13 -25.40
C GLY A 84 6.95 2.36 -26.11
N GLY A 85 6.74 1.12 -26.52
CA GLY A 85 7.74 0.28 -27.17
C GLY A 85 8.75 -0.34 -26.22
N VAL A 86 8.48 -0.34 -24.91
CA VAL A 86 9.32 -1.02 -23.91
C VAL A 86 9.09 -2.52 -24.02
N ALA A 87 10.16 -3.27 -24.28
CA ALA A 87 10.12 -4.72 -24.30
C ALA A 87 9.97 -5.28 -22.87
N GLU A 88 9.40 -6.48 -22.73
CA GLU A 88 9.08 -7.08 -21.42
C GLU A 88 10.32 -7.23 -20.52
N GLU A 89 11.46 -7.59 -21.11
CA GLU A 89 12.75 -7.70 -20.44
C GLU A 89 13.28 -6.37 -19.88
N HIS A 90 12.74 -5.23 -20.34
CA HIS A 90 13.10 -3.89 -19.91
C HIS A 90 12.03 -3.23 -19.04
N PHE A 91 10.98 -3.97 -18.69
CA PHE A 91 9.87 -3.45 -17.91
C PHE A 91 10.31 -3.03 -16.50
N ALA A 92 11.19 -3.81 -15.85
CA ALA A 92 11.70 -3.49 -14.52
C ALA A 92 12.53 -2.20 -14.52
N GLU A 93 13.34 -1.96 -15.55
CA GLU A 93 14.11 -0.73 -15.71
C GLU A 93 13.19 0.48 -15.90
N TRP A 94 12.11 0.32 -16.67
CA TRP A 94 11.12 1.37 -16.86
C TRP A 94 10.37 1.71 -15.57
N THR A 95 9.90 0.72 -14.82
CA THR A 95 9.19 0.95 -13.55
C THR A 95 10.08 1.62 -12.50
N VAL A 96 11.36 1.25 -12.41
CA VAL A 96 12.33 1.90 -11.50
C VAL A 96 12.55 3.38 -11.86
N ALA A 97 12.53 3.73 -13.15
CA ALA A 97 12.63 5.13 -13.57
C ALA A 97 11.34 5.89 -13.22
N VAL A 98 10.17 5.30 -13.50
CA VAL A 98 8.85 5.91 -13.24
C VAL A 98 8.56 6.10 -11.75
N ASP A 99 8.97 5.17 -10.87
CA ASP A 99 8.82 5.30 -9.41
C ASP A 99 9.51 6.56 -8.84
N LYS A 100 10.50 7.10 -9.56
CA LYS A 100 11.22 8.31 -9.16
C LYS A 100 10.57 9.60 -9.64
N ILE A 101 9.44 9.54 -10.35
CA ILE A 101 8.86 10.71 -11.03
C ILE A 101 8.56 11.86 -10.08
N ASP A 102 8.10 11.57 -8.86
CA ASP A 102 7.83 12.57 -7.83
C ASP A 102 9.10 13.27 -7.32
N LYS A 103 10.26 12.61 -7.44
CA LYS A 103 11.55 13.13 -6.98
C LYS A 103 12.33 13.87 -8.06
N VAL A 104 12.33 13.36 -9.29
CA VAL A 104 13.18 13.87 -10.37
C VAL A 104 12.41 14.60 -11.48
N GLY A 105 11.08 14.56 -11.46
CA GLY A 105 10.23 15.16 -12.48
C GLY A 105 10.28 14.41 -13.82
N VAL A 106 9.46 14.87 -14.78
CA VAL A 106 9.31 14.23 -16.09
C VAL A 106 10.62 14.20 -16.86
N GLU A 107 11.32 15.34 -16.89
CA GLU A 107 12.58 15.48 -17.60
C GLU A 107 13.67 14.60 -17.00
N GLY A 108 13.63 14.39 -15.68
CA GLY A 108 14.53 13.47 -14.99
C GLY A 108 14.27 12.02 -15.38
N VAL A 109 13.00 11.61 -15.42
CA VAL A 109 12.61 10.25 -15.85
C VAL A 109 12.98 10.01 -17.32
N ILE A 110 12.70 10.96 -18.22
CA ILE A 110 13.07 10.86 -19.65
C ILE A 110 14.56 10.59 -19.80
N ARG A 111 15.40 11.36 -19.09
CA ARG A 111 16.85 11.20 -19.14
C ARG A 111 17.30 9.85 -18.60
N GLU A 112 16.72 9.39 -17.49
CA GLU A 112 17.05 8.08 -16.92
C GLU A 112 16.65 6.93 -17.87
N LEU A 113 15.51 7.04 -18.57
CA LEU A 113 15.09 6.08 -19.58
C LEU A 113 16.07 6.03 -20.77
N GLU A 114 16.52 7.20 -21.25
CA GLU A 114 17.53 7.31 -22.32
C GLU A 114 18.89 6.71 -21.90
N GLU A 115 19.36 7.02 -20.69
CA GLU A 115 20.61 6.48 -20.14
C GLU A 115 20.60 4.95 -20.00
N ARG A 116 19.42 4.37 -19.77
CA ARG A 116 19.19 2.92 -19.71
C ARG A 116 19.00 2.28 -21.09
N GLY A 117 19.01 3.07 -22.17
CA GLY A 117 18.87 2.58 -23.54
C GLY A 117 17.44 2.23 -23.96
N LEU A 118 16.43 2.70 -23.24
CA LEU A 118 15.03 2.52 -23.64
C LEU A 118 14.67 3.43 -24.82
N PRO A 119 13.70 3.04 -25.67
CA PRO A 119 13.33 3.84 -26.83
C PRO A 119 12.73 5.19 -26.39
N GLN A 120 12.92 6.23 -27.20
CA GLN A 120 12.37 7.56 -26.90
C GLN A 120 10.83 7.58 -26.77
N SER A 121 10.15 6.63 -27.42
CA SER A 121 8.71 6.42 -27.26
C SER A 121 8.29 5.95 -25.86
N ALA A 122 9.22 5.43 -25.05
CA ALA A 122 8.95 4.91 -23.70
C ALA A 122 8.45 5.99 -22.74
N SER A 123 8.72 7.26 -23.04
CA SER A 123 8.25 8.40 -22.25
C SER A 123 7.09 9.17 -22.88
N ALA A 124 6.59 8.75 -24.05
CA ALA A 124 5.63 9.53 -24.86
C ALA A 124 4.33 9.85 -24.09
N HIS A 125 3.88 8.90 -23.26
CA HIS A 125 2.64 9.02 -22.50
C HIS A 125 2.82 9.57 -21.09
N LEU A 126 4.06 9.76 -20.60
CA LEU A 126 4.31 10.21 -19.23
C LEU A 126 3.63 11.57 -18.91
N PRO A 127 3.67 12.60 -19.79
CA PRO A 127 2.98 13.86 -19.51
C PRO A 127 1.46 13.69 -19.32
N GLU A 128 0.83 12.87 -20.16
CA GLU A 128 -0.60 12.57 -20.07
C GLU A 128 -0.94 11.82 -18.78
N LEU A 129 -0.12 10.83 -18.40
CA LEU A 129 -0.28 10.06 -17.16
C LEU A 129 -0.05 10.91 -15.90
N ILE A 130 0.70 12.01 -15.97
CA ILE A 130 0.84 12.95 -14.86
C ILE A 130 -0.38 13.85 -14.74
N GLU A 131 -0.90 14.35 -15.86
CA GLU A 131 -2.18 15.07 -15.86
C GLU A 131 -3.30 14.17 -15.31
N PHE A 132 -3.25 12.87 -15.63
CA PHE A 132 -4.17 11.89 -15.07
C PHE A 132 -4.18 11.86 -13.54
N ARG A 133 -3.01 11.94 -12.88
CA ARG A 133 -2.90 11.92 -11.40
C ARG A 133 -3.64 13.07 -10.72
N LYS A 134 -4.07 14.09 -11.46
CA LYS A 134 -4.91 15.19 -10.93
C LYS A 134 -6.37 14.80 -10.72
N HIS A 135 -6.82 13.66 -11.27
CA HIS A 135 -8.18 13.17 -11.02
C HIS A 135 -8.31 12.74 -9.55
N THR A 136 -9.18 13.42 -8.80
CA THR A 136 -9.49 13.05 -7.41
C THR A 136 -10.56 11.98 -7.31
N ASN A 137 -11.45 11.89 -8.31
CA ASN A 137 -12.46 10.86 -8.39
C ASN A 137 -11.86 9.60 -9.06
N PRO A 138 -11.79 8.45 -8.36
CA PRO A 138 -11.14 7.25 -8.89
C PRO A 138 -11.89 6.61 -10.06
N ILE A 139 -13.22 6.78 -10.16
CA ILE A 139 -14.00 6.28 -11.29
C ILE A 139 -13.73 7.12 -12.54
N ALA A 140 -13.76 8.45 -12.41
CA ALA A 140 -13.43 9.34 -13.52
C ALA A 140 -11.99 9.13 -14.00
N ALA A 141 -11.07 8.88 -13.08
CA ALA A 141 -9.71 8.47 -13.40
C ALA A 141 -9.75 7.21 -14.26
N LEU A 142 -10.34 6.11 -13.79
CA LEU A 142 -10.42 4.87 -14.58
C LEU A 142 -11.04 5.08 -15.97
N GLU A 143 -12.12 5.85 -16.08
CA GLU A 143 -12.75 6.16 -17.37
C GLU A 143 -11.81 6.89 -18.33
N ALA A 144 -10.98 7.81 -17.81
CA ALA A 144 -9.96 8.50 -18.61
C ALA A 144 -8.80 7.58 -19.02
N LEU A 145 -8.51 6.51 -18.27
CA LEU A 145 -7.42 5.57 -18.56
C LEU A 145 -7.81 4.54 -19.63
N LEU A 146 -9.10 4.21 -19.70
CA LEU A 146 -9.64 3.15 -20.55
C LEU A 146 -9.17 3.25 -22.02
N PRO A 147 -9.20 4.42 -22.69
CA PRO A 147 -8.77 4.52 -24.09
C PRO A 147 -7.32 4.10 -24.34
N MET A 148 -6.46 4.24 -23.33
CA MET A 148 -5.05 3.85 -23.42
C MET A 148 -4.89 2.33 -23.33
N VAL A 149 -5.66 1.66 -22.47
CA VAL A 149 -5.40 0.26 -22.12
C VAL A 149 -6.35 -0.75 -22.76
N GLN A 150 -7.47 -0.30 -23.35
CA GLN A 150 -8.54 -1.18 -23.88
C GLN A 150 -8.13 -2.06 -25.06
N GLU A 151 -7.12 -1.67 -25.84
CA GLU A 151 -6.67 -2.41 -27.03
C GLU A 151 -5.81 -3.64 -26.69
N LYS A 152 -5.39 -3.78 -25.42
CA LYS A 152 -4.61 -4.91 -24.92
C LYS A 152 -5.48 -5.73 -23.97
N GLU A 153 -5.52 -7.05 -24.19
CA GLU A 153 -6.32 -7.99 -23.37
C GLU A 153 -5.95 -7.85 -21.88
N ASP A 154 -4.68 -7.99 -21.53
CA ASP A 154 -4.19 -7.83 -20.14
C ASP A 154 -4.53 -6.45 -19.55
N GLY A 155 -4.44 -5.39 -20.36
CA GLY A 155 -4.77 -4.03 -19.96
C GLY A 155 -6.26 -3.86 -19.66
N MET A 156 -7.13 -4.41 -20.51
CA MET A 156 -8.57 -4.38 -20.34
C MET A 156 -9.03 -5.23 -19.14
N GLU A 157 -8.43 -6.40 -18.93
CA GLU A 157 -8.71 -7.24 -17.77
C GLU A 157 -8.32 -6.56 -16.46
N ALA A 158 -7.11 -6.01 -16.40
CA ALA A 158 -6.61 -5.30 -15.23
C ALA A 158 -7.46 -4.05 -14.92
N TRP A 159 -7.81 -3.29 -15.96
CA TRP A 159 -8.71 -2.14 -15.84
C TRP A 159 -10.08 -2.55 -15.30
N THR A 160 -10.66 -3.64 -15.83
CA THR A 160 -11.96 -4.15 -15.42
C THR A 160 -11.94 -4.59 -13.95
N SER A 161 -10.88 -5.30 -13.56
CA SER A 161 -10.67 -5.74 -12.17
C SER A 161 -10.54 -4.55 -11.22
N LEU A 162 -9.70 -3.57 -11.55
CA LEU A 162 -9.48 -2.38 -10.73
C LEU A 162 -10.74 -1.51 -10.64
N LYS A 163 -11.49 -1.35 -11.74
CA LYS A 163 -12.78 -0.66 -11.73
C LYS A 163 -13.79 -1.35 -10.83
N ARG A 164 -13.91 -2.68 -10.93
CA ARG A 164 -14.75 -3.47 -10.05
C ARG A 164 -14.34 -3.30 -8.58
N LEU A 165 -13.04 -3.32 -8.27
CA LEU A 165 -12.53 -3.10 -6.91
C LEU A 165 -12.99 -1.74 -6.37
N VAL A 166 -12.77 -0.66 -7.12
CA VAL A 166 -13.16 0.70 -6.72
C VAL A 166 -14.68 0.80 -6.52
N GLU A 167 -15.47 0.30 -7.46
CA GLU A 167 -16.93 0.33 -7.36
C GLU A 167 -17.45 -0.43 -6.13
N GLN A 168 -16.86 -1.59 -5.82
CA GLN A 168 -17.25 -2.37 -4.64
C GLN A 168 -16.82 -1.68 -3.35
N ALA A 169 -15.60 -1.12 -3.29
CA ALA A 169 -15.13 -0.37 -2.14
C ALA A 169 -16.08 0.77 -1.78
N LEU A 170 -16.48 1.57 -2.79
CA LEU A 170 -17.47 2.65 -2.64
C LEU A 170 -18.84 2.11 -2.15
N LYS A 171 -19.33 1.01 -2.72
CA LYS A 171 -20.60 0.38 -2.31
C LYS A 171 -20.58 -0.13 -0.86
N THR A 172 -19.41 -0.52 -0.36
CA THR A 172 -19.24 -0.99 1.02
C THR A 172 -18.97 0.12 2.04
N GLY A 173 -18.97 1.39 1.62
CA GLY A 173 -18.86 2.54 2.51
C GLY A 173 -17.45 3.13 2.64
N VAL A 174 -16.47 2.64 1.86
CA VAL A 174 -15.17 3.31 1.77
C VAL A 174 -15.37 4.68 1.10
N LYS A 175 -14.87 5.74 1.75
CA LYS A 175 -15.08 7.12 1.30
C LYS A 175 -14.39 7.36 -0.04
N MET A 176 -15.07 8.02 -0.97
CA MET A 176 -14.52 8.33 -2.30
C MET A 176 -13.25 9.18 -2.19
N GLU A 177 -13.20 10.09 -1.23
CA GLU A 177 -12.07 10.99 -0.99
C GLU A 177 -10.81 10.24 -0.55
N ALA A 178 -10.96 9.06 0.04
CA ALA A 178 -9.87 8.20 0.49
C ALA A 178 -9.31 7.28 -0.61
N LEU A 179 -9.94 7.21 -1.79
CA LEU A 179 -9.50 6.32 -2.87
C LEU A 179 -8.88 7.11 -4.03
N ARG A 180 -7.72 6.68 -4.50
CA ARG A 180 -7.05 7.25 -5.69
C ARG A 180 -6.61 6.13 -6.62
N VAL A 181 -6.75 6.36 -7.92
CA VAL A 181 -6.16 5.50 -8.96
C VAL A 181 -4.97 6.26 -9.53
N ASP A 182 -3.78 5.67 -9.43
CA ASP A 182 -2.54 6.29 -9.88
C ASP A 182 -1.83 5.35 -10.87
N PRO A 183 -1.89 5.63 -12.19
CA PRO A 183 -1.34 4.75 -13.20
C PRO A 183 0.20 4.73 -13.20
N LEU A 184 0.84 5.65 -12.46
CA LEU A 184 2.29 5.71 -12.29
C LEU A 184 2.75 5.15 -10.94
N LEU A 185 1.84 4.72 -10.07
CA LEU A 185 2.20 3.99 -8.87
C LEU A 185 2.88 2.69 -9.29
N ALA A 186 4.20 2.61 -9.10
CA ALA A 186 5.03 1.45 -9.40
C ALA A 186 5.80 1.07 -8.13
N ARG A 187 5.25 0.17 -7.31
CA ARG A 187 5.90 -0.22 -6.05
C ARG A 187 7.23 -0.94 -6.32
N GLY A 188 8.29 -0.54 -5.61
CA GLY A 188 9.66 -1.07 -5.78
C GLY A 188 9.92 -2.51 -5.32
N LEU A 189 8.90 -3.38 -5.29
CA LEU A 189 9.07 -4.81 -5.07
C LEU A 189 8.66 -5.55 -6.34
N ASP A 190 9.61 -6.24 -6.94
CA ASP A 190 9.45 -6.85 -8.27
C ASP A 190 8.53 -8.09 -8.28
N TYR A 191 8.05 -8.53 -7.11
CA TYR A 191 7.24 -9.74 -6.97
C TYR A 191 5.73 -9.51 -7.11
N TYR A 192 5.25 -8.26 -7.18
CA TYR A 192 3.83 -8.02 -7.42
C TYR A 192 3.46 -8.45 -8.84
N THR A 193 2.27 -9.00 -9.03
CA THR A 193 1.76 -9.51 -10.33
C THR A 193 0.45 -8.87 -10.75
N GLY A 194 -0.29 -8.27 -9.80
CA GLY A 194 -1.59 -7.66 -10.04
C GLY A 194 -1.76 -6.32 -9.33
N THR A 195 -2.87 -6.14 -8.61
CA THR A 195 -3.19 -4.90 -7.90
C THR A 195 -2.10 -4.53 -6.90
N ILE A 196 -1.78 -3.24 -6.81
CA ILE A 196 -0.79 -2.68 -5.90
C ILE A 196 -1.41 -1.50 -5.14
N PHE A 197 -1.00 -1.37 -3.88
CA PHE A 197 -1.52 -0.38 -2.93
C PHE A 197 -0.40 0.48 -2.36
N GLU A 198 -0.70 1.76 -2.18
CA GLU A 198 0.10 2.67 -1.38
C GLU A 198 -0.79 3.65 -0.65
N VAL A 199 -0.54 3.89 0.63
CA VAL A 199 -1.26 4.90 1.40
C VAL A 199 -0.37 6.10 1.67
N LEU A 200 -0.81 7.26 1.21
CA LEU A 200 -0.19 8.56 1.44
C LEU A 200 -1.08 9.41 2.34
N VAL A 201 -0.48 10.33 3.08
CA VAL A 201 -1.19 11.32 3.90
C VAL A 201 -0.73 12.71 3.48
N ASP A 202 -1.71 13.58 3.25
CA ASP A 202 -1.44 14.97 2.83
C ASP A 202 -0.61 15.70 3.90
N ASP A 203 0.40 16.46 3.46
CA ASP A 203 1.31 17.24 4.33
C ASP A 203 2.05 16.43 5.41
N ALA A 204 2.08 15.11 5.30
CA ALA A 204 2.77 14.25 6.26
C ALA A 204 4.30 14.44 6.25
N PRO A 205 4.97 14.28 7.40
CA PRO A 205 6.42 14.43 7.51
C PRO A 205 7.23 13.24 6.96
N VAL A 206 6.54 12.22 6.44
CA VAL A 206 7.06 10.93 5.97
C VAL A 206 6.38 10.57 4.65
N GLY A 207 6.98 9.63 3.91
CA GLY A 207 6.35 9.07 2.71
C GLY A 207 5.20 8.12 3.05
N SER A 208 4.94 7.16 2.16
CA SER A 208 3.90 6.13 2.35
C SER A 208 3.92 5.48 3.75
N ILE A 209 2.73 5.40 4.35
CA ILE A 209 2.52 4.81 5.68
C ILE A 209 2.04 3.35 5.61
N CYS A 210 1.43 2.95 4.49
CA CYS A 210 1.03 1.58 4.22
C CYS A 210 1.30 1.24 2.76
N GLY A 211 1.52 -0.04 2.45
CA GLY A 211 1.64 -0.50 1.08
C GLY A 211 1.38 -1.99 0.96
N GLY A 212 1.18 -2.46 -0.27
CA GLY A 212 0.87 -3.86 -0.50
C GLY A 212 0.55 -4.17 -1.95
N GLY A 213 0.04 -5.36 -2.19
CA GLY A 213 -0.39 -5.79 -3.52
C GLY A 213 -0.50 -7.31 -3.66
N ARG A 214 -0.92 -7.74 -4.84
CA ARG A 214 -1.07 -9.14 -5.26
C ARG A 214 0.25 -9.69 -5.78
N TYR A 215 0.58 -10.90 -5.33
CA TYR A 215 1.80 -11.63 -5.63
C TYR A 215 1.46 -13.10 -5.95
N ASP A 216 1.16 -13.39 -7.21
CA ASP A 216 0.68 -14.73 -7.59
C ASP A 216 1.81 -15.78 -7.58
N ASP A 217 3.05 -15.35 -7.82
CA ASP A 217 4.18 -16.23 -8.05
C ASP A 217 5.16 -16.38 -6.87
N LEU A 218 5.02 -15.54 -5.82
CA LEU A 218 6.00 -15.47 -4.73
C LEU A 218 6.17 -16.79 -3.98
N THR A 219 5.08 -17.52 -3.78
CA THR A 219 5.06 -18.83 -3.13
C THR A 219 5.78 -19.91 -3.96
N GLY A 220 5.87 -19.73 -5.27
CA GLY A 220 6.61 -20.60 -6.19
C GLY A 220 8.10 -20.65 -5.87
N ILE A 221 8.70 -19.54 -5.45
CA ILE A 221 10.11 -19.44 -5.03
C ILE A 221 10.39 -20.37 -3.82
N PHE A 222 9.39 -20.60 -2.99
CA PHE A 222 9.46 -21.47 -1.80
C PHE A 222 8.95 -22.90 -2.05
N GLY A 223 8.81 -23.30 -3.32
CA GLY A 223 8.37 -24.64 -3.71
C GLY A 223 6.87 -24.87 -3.52
N TRP A 224 6.05 -23.83 -3.68
CA TRP A 224 4.58 -23.94 -3.72
C TRP A 224 3.99 -23.11 -4.87
N PRO A 225 4.19 -23.55 -6.13
CA PRO A 225 3.70 -22.81 -7.30
C PRO A 225 2.16 -22.80 -7.38
N GLY A 226 1.62 -21.77 -8.04
CA GLY A 226 0.17 -21.61 -8.25
C GLY A 226 -0.60 -21.23 -6.97
N MET A 227 0.09 -20.79 -5.92
CA MET A 227 -0.53 -20.36 -4.68
C MET A 227 -0.51 -18.83 -4.61
N SER A 228 -1.56 -18.24 -5.17
CA SER A 228 -1.75 -16.80 -5.22
C SER A 228 -1.89 -16.18 -3.82
N GLY A 229 -1.33 -14.98 -3.63
CA GLY A 229 -1.49 -14.21 -2.40
C GLY A 229 -1.67 -12.73 -2.67
N VAL A 230 -2.30 -12.04 -1.72
CA VAL A 230 -2.41 -10.57 -1.70
C VAL A 230 -2.32 -10.11 -0.26
N GLY A 231 -1.61 -9.01 -0.02
CA GLY A 231 -1.44 -8.49 1.32
C GLY A 231 -1.10 -7.01 1.36
N VAL A 232 -1.26 -6.44 2.55
CA VAL A 232 -0.88 -5.06 2.87
C VAL A 232 -0.11 -5.04 4.19
N SER A 233 0.73 -4.02 4.33
CA SER A 233 1.54 -3.78 5.51
C SER A 233 1.31 -2.35 5.99
N PHE A 234 1.08 -2.18 7.29
CA PHE A 234 1.07 -0.90 7.97
C PHE A 234 2.45 -0.67 8.60
N GLY A 235 3.07 0.47 8.29
CA GLY A 235 4.31 0.90 8.95
C GLY A 235 3.98 1.64 10.24
N ALA A 236 4.00 0.94 11.37
CA ALA A 236 3.55 1.46 12.66
C ALA A 236 4.27 2.78 13.04
N ASP A 237 5.59 2.81 12.90
CA ASP A 237 6.43 3.96 13.23
C ASP A 237 6.12 5.19 12.34
N ARG A 238 5.81 4.98 11.06
CA ARG A 238 5.42 6.09 10.16
C ARG A 238 4.02 6.60 10.45
N ILE A 239 3.10 5.71 10.85
CA ILE A 239 1.78 6.10 11.32
C ILE A 239 1.92 6.92 12.60
N GLU A 240 2.79 6.49 13.53
CA GLU A 240 3.14 7.24 14.73
C GLU A 240 3.63 8.66 14.40
N ASP A 241 4.57 8.79 13.45
CA ASP A 241 5.08 10.08 12.98
C ASP A 241 3.96 11.00 12.47
N VAL A 242 3.00 10.44 11.72
CA VAL A 242 1.84 11.18 11.21
C VAL A 242 0.92 11.61 12.35
N LEU A 243 0.57 10.71 13.27
CA LEU A 243 -0.30 11.04 14.40
C LEU A 243 0.33 12.08 15.33
N ASN A 244 1.63 11.98 15.57
CA ASN A 244 2.40 12.98 16.31
C ASN A 244 2.42 14.34 15.61
N HIS A 245 2.64 14.36 14.28
CA HIS A 245 2.68 15.59 13.50
C HIS A 245 1.35 16.36 13.53
N PHE A 246 0.23 15.65 13.36
CA PHE A 246 -1.10 16.26 13.35
C PHE A 246 -1.75 16.34 14.73
N LYS A 247 -1.09 15.83 15.78
CA LYS A 247 -1.67 15.67 17.13
C LYS A 247 -3.01 14.95 17.10
N ALA A 248 -3.08 13.92 16.27
CA ALA A 248 -4.31 13.22 15.90
C ALA A 248 -4.49 11.90 16.65
N TRP A 249 -3.69 11.63 17.69
CA TRP A 249 -3.86 10.42 18.48
C TRP A 249 -5.31 10.28 18.97
N PRO A 250 -5.93 9.09 18.84
CA PRO A 250 -7.15 8.82 19.56
C PRO A 250 -6.93 9.07 21.06
N ALA A 251 -7.99 9.38 21.78
CA ALA A 251 -7.94 9.39 23.23
C ALA A 251 -7.43 8.00 23.66
N MET A 252 -6.17 7.96 24.10
CA MET A 252 -5.59 6.77 24.68
C MET A 252 -6.46 6.40 25.88
N SER A 253 -6.68 5.11 26.12
CA SER A 253 -7.21 4.73 27.41
C SER A 253 -6.24 5.26 28.46
N GLU A 254 -6.70 6.18 29.30
CA GLU A 254 -6.03 6.42 30.57
C GLU A 254 -6.28 5.16 31.40
N GLU A 255 -5.54 4.07 31.12
CA GLU A 255 -5.40 2.98 32.07
C GLU A 255 -4.52 3.49 33.21
N GLY A 256 -5.11 4.38 33.99
CA GLY A 256 -4.66 4.77 35.31
C GLY A 256 -5.41 3.98 36.37
N LEU A 257 -4.99 4.15 37.62
CA LEU A 257 -5.78 3.67 38.75
C LEU A 257 -7.06 4.50 38.84
N ASP A 258 -8.23 3.86 38.85
CA ASP A 258 -9.52 4.54 39.12
C ASP A 258 -9.51 5.27 40.48
N ALA A 259 -8.78 4.70 41.44
CA ALA A 259 -8.56 5.28 42.76
C ALA A 259 -7.18 4.89 43.29
N MET A 260 -6.47 5.86 43.85
CA MET A 260 -5.31 5.64 44.70
C MET A 260 -5.73 5.83 46.15
N VAL A 261 -5.76 4.74 46.92
CA VAL A 261 -6.05 4.81 48.36
C VAL A 261 -4.80 5.31 49.08
N VAL A 262 -4.90 6.50 49.68
CA VAL A 262 -3.76 7.13 50.40
C VAL A 262 -3.94 6.97 51.90
N GLN A 263 -2.90 6.49 52.57
CA GLN A 263 -2.85 6.41 54.03
C GLN A 263 -2.53 7.79 54.62
N MET A 264 -3.51 8.39 55.31
CA MET A 264 -3.41 9.78 55.80
C MET A 264 -2.74 9.91 57.18
N ALA A 265 -2.47 8.81 57.88
CA ALA A 265 -1.81 8.78 59.20
C ALA A 265 -0.96 7.51 59.38
N GLY A 266 0.08 7.57 60.23
CA GLY A 266 0.97 6.43 60.50
C GLY A 266 0.25 5.29 61.24
N GLY A 267 -0.07 4.23 60.51
CA GLY A 267 -0.57 2.95 61.02
C GLY A 267 0.27 1.80 60.47
N ASP A 268 0.39 0.71 61.23
CA ASP A 268 1.19 -0.46 60.86
C ASP A 268 0.43 -1.31 59.83
N PHE A 269 0.82 -1.15 58.57
CA PHE A 269 0.22 -1.79 57.39
C PHE A 269 0.12 -3.33 57.50
N SER A 270 1.07 -3.94 58.24
CA SER A 270 1.12 -5.38 58.50
C SER A 270 -0.09 -5.87 59.29
N GLN A 271 -0.60 -5.07 60.22
CA GLN A 271 -1.72 -5.45 61.09
C GLN A 271 -3.08 -5.25 60.40
N GLU A 272 -3.22 -4.22 59.57
CA GLU A 272 -4.51 -3.84 58.98
C GLU A 272 -4.89 -4.66 57.74
N LEU A 273 -3.91 -5.17 56.98
CA LEU A 273 -4.19 -5.96 55.76
C LEU A 273 -4.17 -7.48 55.96
N HIS A 274 -3.85 -7.98 57.16
CA HIS A 274 -3.71 -9.43 57.44
C HIS A 274 -2.81 -10.17 56.42
N LEU A 275 -1.69 -9.56 56.02
CA LEU A 275 -0.67 -10.19 55.18
C LEU A 275 0.26 -11.11 55.99
#